data_AF-A0A923ZWM0-F1
#
_entry.id   AF-A0A923ZWM0-F1
#
_cell.length_a   1.000
_cell.length_b   1.000
_cell.length_c   1.000
_cell.angle_alpha   90.00
_cell.angle_beta   90.00
_cell.angle_gamma   90.00
#
_symmetry.space_group_name_H-M   'P 1'
#
loop_
_entity.id
_entity.type
_entity.pdbx_description
1 polymer ?
#
loop_
_entity_poly.entity_id
_entity_poly.type
_entity_poly.pdbx_seq_one_letter_code
_entity_poly.pdbx_strand_id
1 'polypeptide(L)'
;MKTLISTQSKFISYIIQCTLALLLSTSAQAQNIGINTLTADASSILDITHTTRGLLIPRIPLTSANDITTIVMPALSLLIFNTATAGIIPNNVKPGYYYFNGTKWVGIGTGVAWDLMGNLGTTAGTNFIGTIDAQDLVFKTNSLENMRILNSNGNVGIGTNSPLVNLDVLSSGNTNINVTSDGNFSILSATSYSTIGSPYFIGLLAQGTKLTPTYPTTGKILTYFAGRDAIDGRLGSAYGGGQIRIVTDENFTSVDKGTFMDFSTTQRGTNLPVERVTITSNGNVGIGTAFPANLLSNIPASSTYANVSSENTGQQAGKSLSWYNDISGFSAAFINTGILNGSNGVQIRTAGNSASQKILALGTGVSSIPNANTEIMTVLGNGNVGIGTTTPATKLHLLDGQITQ
;
A
#
# COMPACT_ATOMS: atom_id res chain seq x y z
N MET A 1 66.61 -100.74 -5.60
CA MET A 1 66.81 -99.27 -5.47
C MET A 1 66.24 -98.45 -6.63
N LYS A 2 66.45 -98.82 -7.91
CA LYS A 2 65.91 -98.10 -9.08
C LYS A 2 64.37 -97.97 -9.14
N THR A 3 63.62 -98.96 -8.67
CA THR A 3 62.15 -98.96 -8.71
C THR A 3 61.52 -98.02 -7.68
N LEU A 4 62.17 -97.81 -6.52
CA LEU A 4 61.68 -96.89 -5.47
C LEU A 4 61.83 -95.41 -5.86
N ILE A 5 62.87 -95.09 -6.65
CA ILE A 5 63.19 -93.71 -7.07
C ILE A 5 62.20 -93.22 -8.15
N SER A 6 61.72 -94.14 -9.02
CA SER A 6 60.74 -93.85 -10.08
C SER A 6 59.35 -93.49 -9.54
N THR A 7 58.88 -94.22 -8.51
CA THR A 7 57.58 -93.94 -7.88
C THR A 7 57.59 -92.65 -7.07
N GLN A 8 58.69 -92.35 -6.38
CA GLN A 8 58.89 -91.10 -5.63
C GLN A 8 58.89 -89.86 -6.56
N SER A 9 59.54 -89.94 -7.73
CA SER A 9 59.56 -88.85 -8.72
C SER A 9 58.19 -88.56 -9.33
N LYS A 10 57.40 -89.60 -9.64
CA LYS A 10 56.02 -89.43 -10.13
C LYS A 10 55.11 -88.85 -9.06
N PHE A 11 55.24 -89.29 -7.81
CA PHE A 11 54.46 -88.79 -6.68
C PHE A 11 54.72 -87.28 -6.42
N ILE A 12 55.99 -86.87 -6.48
CA ILE A 12 56.37 -85.45 -6.38
C ILE A 12 55.84 -84.64 -7.57
N SER A 13 55.87 -85.19 -8.78
CA SER A 13 55.33 -84.51 -9.96
C SER A 13 53.81 -84.34 -9.91
N TYR A 14 53.07 -85.33 -9.40
CA TYR A 14 51.62 -85.23 -9.19
C TYR A 14 51.28 -84.26 -8.06
N ILE A 15 52.09 -84.19 -7.00
CA ILE A 15 51.94 -83.17 -5.96
C ILE A 15 52.16 -81.78 -6.56
N ILE A 16 53.25 -81.55 -7.32
CA ILE A 16 53.52 -80.25 -7.95
C ILE A 16 52.40 -79.86 -8.93
N GLN A 17 51.87 -80.80 -9.71
CA GLN A 17 50.74 -80.55 -10.61
C GLN A 17 49.44 -80.26 -9.84
N CYS A 18 49.15 -80.97 -8.74
CA CYS A 18 48.00 -80.68 -7.88
C CYS A 18 48.14 -79.33 -7.18
N THR A 19 49.32 -79.00 -6.63
CA THR A 19 49.57 -77.71 -5.96
C THR A 19 49.51 -76.56 -6.97
N LEU A 20 50.03 -76.74 -8.19
CA LEU A 20 49.92 -75.76 -9.27
C LEU A 20 48.46 -75.57 -9.70
N ALA A 21 47.68 -76.65 -9.86
CA ALA A 21 46.24 -76.58 -10.15
C ALA A 21 45.43 -75.95 -9.00
N LEU A 22 45.83 -76.14 -7.75
CA LEU A 22 45.23 -75.52 -6.56
C LEU A 22 45.59 -74.02 -6.45
N LEU A 23 46.83 -73.64 -6.80
CA LEU A 23 47.29 -72.24 -6.84
C LEU A 23 46.67 -71.44 -8.01
N LEU A 24 46.34 -72.12 -9.12
CA LEU A 24 45.61 -71.54 -10.24
C LEU A 24 44.09 -71.41 -9.99
N SER A 25 43.55 -72.00 -8.92
CA SER A 25 42.13 -71.93 -8.58
C SER A 25 41.79 -70.97 -7.42
N THR A 26 42.79 -70.34 -6.78
CA THR A 26 42.59 -69.49 -5.59
C THR A 26 42.59 -67.97 -5.82
N SER A 27 42.43 -67.46 -7.05
CA SER A 27 42.24 -66.00 -7.22
C SER A 27 41.40 -65.62 -8.45
N ALA A 28 40.15 -66.07 -8.47
CA ALA A 28 39.09 -65.43 -9.24
C ALA A 28 37.80 -65.38 -8.40
N GLN A 29 37.89 -64.87 -7.17
CA GLN A 29 36.70 -64.34 -6.49
C GLN A 29 36.39 -63.00 -7.15
N ALA A 30 35.62 -63.01 -8.23
CA ALA A 30 35.08 -61.80 -8.82
C ALA A 30 34.13 -61.17 -7.79
N GLN A 31 34.59 -60.14 -7.07
CA GLN A 31 33.77 -59.50 -6.05
C GLN A 31 32.79 -58.50 -6.69
N ASN A 32 33.18 -57.83 -7.78
CA ASN A 32 32.34 -56.85 -8.49
C ASN A 32 32.46 -57.04 -10.02
N ILE A 33 31.37 -56.83 -10.76
CA ILE A 33 31.34 -56.87 -12.23
C ILE A 33 31.72 -55.47 -12.76
N GLY A 34 32.91 -55.35 -13.32
CA GLY A 34 33.31 -54.17 -14.10
C GLY A 34 33.05 -54.38 -15.59
N ILE A 35 32.35 -53.46 -16.24
CA ILE A 35 32.21 -53.41 -17.71
C ILE A 35 32.92 -52.15 -18.21
N ASN A 36 33.93 -52.32 -19.06
CA ASN A 36 34.82 -51.25 -19.55
C ASN A 36 35.61 -50.51 -18.43
N THR A 37 35.81 -51.16 -17.27
CA THR A 37 36.72 -50.72 -16.20
C THR A 37 37.49 -51.93 -15.67
N LEU A 38 38.76 -51.75 -15.30
CA LEU A 38 39.60 -52.79 -14.71
C LEU A 38 39.51 -52.82 -13.18
N THR A 39 38.98 -51.76 -12.59
CA THR A 39 38.79 -51.59 -11.14
C THR A 39 37.38 -51.07 -10.93
N ALA A 40 36.41 -51.98 -10.86
CA ALA A 40 35.06 -51.62 -10.46
C ALA A 40 35.11 -50.98 -9.06
N ASP A 41 34.32 -49.92 -8.84
CA ASP A 41 34.24 -49.28 -7.54
C ASP A 41 33.90 -50.32 -6.45
N ALA A 42 34.63 -50.29 -5.34
CA ALA A 42 34.51 -51.27 -4.26
C ALA A 42 33.11 -51.29 -3.62
N SER A 43 32.35 -50.20 -3.74
CA SER A 43 30.97 -50.09 -3.24
C SER A 43 29.90 -50.62 -4.19
N SER A 44 30.27 -51.07 -5.41
CA SER A 44 29.31 -51.45 -6.45
C SER A 44 29.48 -52.91 -6.89
N ILE A 45 28.38 -53.67 -6.96
CA ILE A 45 28.42 -55.03 -7.54
C ILE A 45 28.49 -54.99 -9.07
N LEU A 46 28.02 -53.90 -9.69
CA LEU A 46 28.10 -53.66 -11.13
C LEU A 46 28.53 -52.21 -11.38
N ASP A 47 29.69 -52.05 -12.01
CA ASP A 47 30.25 -50.77 -12.45
C ASP A 47 30.38 -50.77 -13.98
N ILE A 48 29.79 -49.77 -14.63
CA ILE A 48 29.81 -49.64 -16.09
C ILE A 48 30.34 -48.25 -16.42
N THR A 49 31.53 -48.19 -17.01
CA THR A 49 32.15 -46.93 -17.43
C THR A 49 32.16 -46.81 -18.96
N HIS A 50 31.54 -45.77 -19.50
CA HIS A 50 31.64 -45.46 -20.93
C HIS A 50 31.38 -43.97 -21.15
N THR A 51 31.99 -43.36 -22.18
CA THR A 51 31.87 -41.91 -22.44
C THR A 51 30.66 -41.54 -23.31
N THR A 52 30.17 -42.46 -24.15
CA THR A 52 29.09 -42.19 -25.12
C THR A 52 27.92 -43.19 -25.12
N ARG A 53 27.89 -44.17 -24.20
CA ARG A 53 26.87 -45.23 -24.13
C ARG A 53 26.41 -45.39 -22.68
N GLY A 54 25.15 -45.75 -22.49
CA GLY A 54 24.56 -46.00 -21.18
C GLY A 54 24.01 -47.42 -21.03
N LEU A 55 23.34 -47.67 -19.91
CA LEU A 55 22.65 -48.92 -19.60
C LEU A 55 21.17 -48.83 -19.98
N LEU A 56 20.67 -49.77 -20.79
CA LEU A 56 19.24 -49.98 -20.97
C LEU A 56 18.72 -50.95 -19.90
N ILE A 57 17.84 -50.44 -19.05
CA ILE A 57 17.08 -51.23 -18.07
C ILE A 57 15.87 -51.90 -18.77
N PRO A 58 15.37 -53.06 -18.30
CA PRO A 58 14.20 -53.72 -18.87
C PRO A 58 13.01 -52.77 -19.09
N ARG A 59 12.48 -52.76 -20.32
CA ARG A 59 11.37 -51.90 -20.76
C ARG A 59 10.05 -52.66 -20.68
N ILE A 60 9.16 -52.26 -19.78
CA ILE A 60 7.98 -53.04 -19.38
C ILE A 60 6.72 -52.16 -19.45
N PRO A 61 5.65 -52.55 -20.17
CA PRO A 61 4.41 -51.77 -20.21
C PRO A 61 3.54 -52.07 -18.99
N LEU A 62 3.65 -51.28 -17.93
CA LEU A 62 2.81 -51.44 -16.73
C LEU A 62 1.35 -51.03 -17.02
N THR A 63 0.41 -51.75 -16.42
CA THR A 63 -1.04 -51.42 -16.50
C THR A 63 -1.51 -50.43 -15.43
N SER A 64 -0.79 -50.33 -14.31
CA SER A 64 -0.98 -49.33 -13.25
C SER A 64 0.21 -49.36 -12.27
N ALA A 65 0.23 -48.48 -11.28
CA ALA A 65 1.25 -48.52 -10.22
C ALA A 65 1.17 -49.81 -9.38
N ASN A 66 0.00 -50.44 -9.30
CA ASN A 66 -0.20 -51.68 -8.52
C ASN A 66 -0.02 -52.95 -9.38
N ASP A 67 0.48 -52.82 -10.61
CA ASP A 67 0.63 -53.96 -11.52
C ASP A 67 1.71 -54.94 -11.04
N ILE A 68 1.27 -56.03 -10.43
CA ILE A 68 2.11 -57.17 -10.04
C ILE A 68 1.88 -58.40 -10.93
N THR A 69 1.23 -58.20 -12.08
CA THR A 69 0.84 -59.28 -12.99
C THR A 69 1.70 -59.31 -14.25
N THR A 70 2.09 -58.14 -14.77
CA THR A 70 3.03 -58.02 -15.88
C THR A 70 4.41 -58.55 -15.49
N ILE A 71 4.82 -58.29 -14.25
CA ILE A 71 5.95 -58.95 -13.59
C ILE A 71 5.38 -59.62 -12.35
N VAL A 72 5.26 -60.94 -12.40
CA VAL A 72 4.72 -61.74 -11.29
C VAL A 72 5.70 -61.74 -10.14
N MET A 73 5.23 -61.39 -8.94
CA MET A 73 6.04 -61.31 -7.70
C MET A 73 7.31 -60.45 -7.88
N PRO A 74 7.17 -59.15 -8.23
CA PRO A 74 8.33 -58.31 -8.46
C PRO A 74 9.15 -58.16 -7.17
N ALA A 75 10.47 -58.27 -7.30
CA ALA A 75 11.38 -58.13 -6.16
C ALA A 75 11.40 -56.68 -5.64
N LEU A 76 11.66 -56.51 -4.34
CA LEU A 76 11.91 -55.19 -3.74
C LEU A 76 13.08 -54.51 -4.46
N SER A 77 12.93 -53.22 -4.76
CA SER A 77 13.90 -52.39 -5.48
C SER A 77 14.19 -52.84 -6.92
N LEU A 78 13.35 -53.69 -7.51
CA LEU A 78 13.47 -54.03 -8.93
C LEU A 78 13.28 -52.79 -9.80
N LEU A 79 14.28 -52.42 -10.59
CA LEU A 79 14.26 -51.24 -11.48
C LEU A 79 13.81 -51.63 -12.89
N ILE A 80 12.85 -50.87 -13.44
CA ILE A 80 12.38 -51.00 -14.82
C ILE A 80 12.25 -49.62 -15.47
N PHE A 81 12.15 -49.60 -16.80
CA PHE A 81 11.63 -48.48 -17.54
C PHE A 81 10.19 -48.79 -17.98
N ASN A 82 9.20 -48.12 -17.40
CA ASN A 82 7.82 -48.24 -17.86
C ASN A 82 7.65 -47.59 -19.24
N THR A 83 6.95 -48.25 -20.16
CA THR A 83 6.69 -47.73 -21.51
C THR A 83 5.24 -47.27 -21.73
N ALA A 84 4.34 -47.56 -20.78
CA ALA A 84 2.91 -47.30 -20.95
C ALA A 84 2.43 -46.05 -20.18
N THR A 85 1.40 -45.40 -20.70
CA THR A 85 0.55 -44.48 -19.92
C THR A 85 -0.73 -45.24 -19.57
N ALA A 86 -0.92 -45.61 -18.30
CA ALA A 86 -2.02 -46.48 -17.88
C ALA A 86 -2.45 -46.23 -16.42
N GLY A 87 -3.59 -46.79 -16.00
CA GLY A 87 -4.16 -46.63 -14.66
C GLY A 87 -4.93 -45.32 -14.45
N ILE A 88 -5.47 -45.14 -13.25
CA ILE A 88 -6.24 -43.96 -12.81
C ILE A 88 -5.57 -43.31 -11.59
N ILE A 89 -5.68 -41.98 -11.46
CA ILE A 89 -5.16 -41.24 -10.29
C ILE A 89 -5.78 -41.84 -9.00
N PRO A 90 -4.99 -42.14 -7.95
CA PRO A 90 -3.57 -41.80 -7.75
C PRO A 90 -2.55 -42.88 -8.19
N ASN A 91 -2.99 -43.98 -8.82
CA ASN A 91 -2.17 -45.14 -9.17
C ASN A 91 -1.86 -45.24 -10.67
N ASN A 92 -1.90 -44.12 -11.41
CA ASN A 92 -1.55 -44.09 -12.81
C ASN A 92 -0.02 -44.13 -13.01
N VAL A 93 0.43 -44.71 -14.12
CA VAL A 93 1.82 -44.75 -14.57
C VAL A 93 1.99 -43.97 -15.88
N LYS A 94 3.17 -43.42 -16.10
CA LYS A 94 3.59 -42.76 -17.35
C LYS A 94 4.94 -43.34 -17.78
N PRO A 95 5.36 -43.18 -19.05
CA PRO A 95 6.69 -43.61 -19.47
C PRO A 95 7.79 -42.99 -18.60
N GLY A 96 8.72 -43.81 -18.10
CA GLY A 96 9.76 -43.37 -17.17
C GLY A 96 10.37 -44.50 -16.35
N TYR A 97 11.34 -44.19 -15.49
CA TYR A 97 11.95 -45.19 -14.60
C TYR A 97 11.05 -45.45 -13.39
N TYR A 98 10.89 -46.72 -13.03
CA TYR A 98 10.13 -47.16 -11.86
C TYR A 98 10.93 -48.19 -11.08
N TYR A 99 10.79 -48.15 -9.75
CA TYR A 99 11.22 -49.27 -8.90
C TYR A 99 10.03 -49.84 -8.13
N PHE A 100 10.06 -51.14 -7.86
CA PHE A 100 9.04 -51.76 -7.01
C PHE A 100 9.39 -51.59 -5.54
N ASN A 101 8.50 -50.97 -4.75
CA ASN A 101 8.76 -50.70 -3.32
C ASN A 101 8.32 -51.84 -2.39
N GLY A 102 7.97 -53.01 -2.94
CA GLY A 102 7.40 -54.15 -2.19
C GLY A 102 5.86 -54.21 -2.26
N THR A 103 5.19 -53.12 -2.62
CA THR A 103 3.72 -53.05 -2.73
C THR A 103 3.23 -52.47 -4.06
N LYS A 104 3.97 -51.52 -4.64
CA LYS A 104 3.64 -50.85 -5.91
C LYS A 104 4.90 -50.36 -6.62
N TRP A 105 4.75 -50.07 -7.91
CA TRP A 105 5.72 -49.35 -8.72
C TRP A 105 5.71 -47.87 -8.39
N VAL A 106 6.88 -47.34 -8.02
CA VAL A 106 7.10 -45.93 -7.72
C VAL A 106 7.95 -45.31 -8.82
N GLY A 107 7.39 -44.30 -9.49
CA GLY A 107 8.07 -43.63 -10.60
C GLY A 107 9.13 -42.67 -10.09
N ILE A 108 10.36 -42.83 -10.58
CA ILE A 108 11.49 -41.95 -10.29
C ILE A 108 11.37 -40.71 -11.18
N GLY A 109 11.34 -39.52 -10.58
CA GLY A 109 11.22 -38.25 -11.31
C GLY A 109 9.85 -38.01 -11.96
N THR A 110 8.82 -38.76 -11.55
CA THR A 110 7.46 -38.65 -12.14
C THR A 110 6.56 -37.63 -11.46
N GLY A 111 7.01 -37.04 -10.34
CA GLY A 111 6.34 -35.90 -9.71
C GLY A 111 6.54 -34.65 -10.56
N VAL A 112 5.45 -34.06 -11.04
CA VAL A 112 5.49 -32.76 -11.72
C VAL A 112 5.70 -31.70 -10.63
N ALA A 113 6.94 -31.31 -10.40
CA ALA A 113 7.29 -30.20 -9.53
C ALA A 113 7.14 -28.87 -10.26
N TRP A 114 7.07 -27.76 -9.51
CA TRP A 114 7.25 -26.42 -10.08
C TRP A 114 8.73 -26.19 -10.37
N ASP A 115 9.06 -25.92 -11.63
CA ASP A 115 10.42 -25.65 -12.10
C ASP A 115 10.79 -24.17 -11.86
N LEU A 116 12.08 -23.89 -11.63
CA LEU A 116 12.63 -22.55 -11.51
C LEU A 116 12.44 -21.72 -12.79
N MET A 117 12.40 -22.39 -13.95
CA MET A 117 12.14 -21.74 -15.24
C MET A 117 10.65 -21.77 -15.63
N GLY A 118 9.79 -22.31 -14.76
CA GLY A 118 8.34 -22.44 -14.98
C GLY A 118 7.93 -23.72 -15.72
N ASN A 119 6.63 -24.00 -15.71
CA ASN A 119 6.03 -25.22 -16.29
C ASN A 119 5.16 -24.88 -17.51
N LEU A 120 5.30 -25.64 -18.61
CA LEU A 120 4.40 -25.57 -19.76
C LEU A 120 3.15 -26.46 -19.55
N GLY A 121 2.01 -26.07 -20.13
CA GLY A 121 0.81 -26.92 -20.21
C GLY A 121 -0.03 -27.05 -18.93
N THR A 122 0.03 -26.07 -18.02
CA THR A 122 -0.77 -26.07 -16.79
C THR A 122 -2.26 -25.79 -17.07
N THR A 123 -3.14 -26.37 -16.24
CA THR A 123 -4.58 -26.09 -16.23
C THR A 123 -4.98 -25.55 -14.85
N ALA A 124 -5.59 -24.37 -14.79
CA ALA A 124 -5.84 -23.62 -13.55
C ALA A 124 -6.62 -24.39 -12.46
N GLY A 125 -7.51 -25.32 -12.83
CA GLY A 125 -8.27 -26.15 -11.88
C GLY A 125 -7.54 -27.40 -11.36
N THR A 126 -6.40 -27.75 -11.95
CA THR A 126 -5.66 -28.99 -11.65
C THR A 126 -4.24 -28.74 -11.15
N ASN A 127 -3.58 -27.68 -11.64
CA ASN A 127 -2.18 -27.37 -11.32
C ASN A 127 -2.11 -26.03 -10.59
N PHE A 128 -1.44 -26.00 -9.43
CA PHE A 128 -1.26 -24.79 -8.62
C PHE A 128 -0.01 -24.92 -7.74
N ILE A 129 0.49 -23.78 -7.25
CA ILE A 129 1.43 -23.71 -6.14
C ILE A 129 0.60 -23.61 -4.86
N GLY A 130 0.70 -24.58 -3.97
CA GLY A 130 -0.10 -24.58 -2.75
C GLY A 130 -0.09 -25.91 -2.01
N THR A 131 -0.90 -25.97 -0.97
CA THR A 131 -1.17 -27.14 -0.13
C THR A 131 -2.56 -27.70 -0.48
N ILE A 132 -2.77 -29.00 -0.26
CA ILE A 132 -4.09 -29.66 -0.41
C ILE A 132 -4.70 -30.07 0.93
N ASP A 133 -3.96 -29.82 2.01
CA ASP A 133 -4.33 -30.06 3.38
C ASP A 133 -4.53 -28.72 4.13
N ALA A 134 -4.89 -28.81 5.41
CA ALA A 134 -5.15 -27.64 6.25
C ALA A 134 -3.86 -26.97 6.74
N GLN A 135 -2.97 -26.63 5.81
CA GLN A 135 -1.67 -26.00 6.07
C GLN A 135 -1.54 -24.70 5.27
N ASP A 136 -0.85 -23.74 5.86
CA ASP A 136 -0.55 -22.46 5.21
C ASP A 136 0.46 -22.65 4.07
N LEU A 137 0.33 -21.84 3.02
CA LEU A 137 1.39 -21.70 2.01
C LEU A 137 2.38 -20.66 2.48
N VAL A 138 3.66 -21.05 2.62
CA VAL A 138 4.71 -20.19 3.19
C VAL A 138 5.85 -19.97 2.19
N PHE A 139 6.24 -18.72 2.02
CA PHE A 139 7.40 -18.30 1.22
C PHE A 139 8.55 -17.86 2.14
N LYS A 140 9.72 -18.48 1.95
CA LYS A 140 10.91 -18.25 2.77
C LYS A 140 12.12 -17.84 1.94
N THR A 141 12.99 -17.00 2.51
CA THR A 141 14.35 -16.79 2.02
C THR A 141 15.33 -16.98 3.19
N ASN A 142 16.45 -17.66 2.96
CA ASN A 142 17.40 -17.99 4.01
C ASN A 142 16.74 -18.62 5.27
N SER A 143 15.77 -19.51 5.06
CA SER A 143 14.96 -20.16 6.12
C SER A 143 14.08 -19.23 6.96
N LEU A 144 14.01 -17.93 6.64
CA LEU A 144 13.13 -16.95 7.27
C LEU A 144 11.82 -16.82 6.47
N GLU A 145 10.70 -16.81 7.17
CA GLU A 145 9.38 -16.60 6.58
C GLU A 145 9.15 -15.12 6.28
N ASN A 146 8.92 -14.81 5.00
CA ASN A 146 8.69 -13.44 4.55
C ASN A 146 7.26 -13.20 4.08
N MET A 147 6.58 -14.24 3.58
CA MET A 147 5.19 -14.16 3.16
C MET A 147 4.46 -15.47 3.45
N ARG A 148 3.17 -15.38 3.77
CA ARG A 148 2.29 -16.53 3.90
C ARG A 148 0.88 -16.27 3.36
N ILE A 149 0.15 -17.35 3.10
CA ILE A 149 -1.30 -17.35 2.88
C ILE A 149 -1.91 -18.29 3.91
N LEU A 150 -2.79 -17.77 4.77
CA LEU A 150 -3.45 -18.56 5.81
C LEU A 150 -4.45 -19.55 5.22
N ASN A 151 -4.41 -20.81 5.67
CA ASN A 151 -5.38 -21.82 5.29
C ASN A 151 -6.80 -21.49 5.80
N SER A 152 -6.90 -20.76 6.92
CA SER A 152 -8.16 -20.51 7.62
C SER A 152 -9.08 -19.53 6.90
N ASN A 153 -8.52 -18.57 6.14
CA ASN A 153 -9.29 -17.49 5.52
C ASN A 153 -8.65 -16.89 4.26
N GLY A 154 -7.48 -17.38 3.82
CA GLY A 154 -6.78 -16.87 2.65
C GLY A 154 -6.07 -15.53 2.84
N ASN A 155 -5.99 -15.01 4.06
CA ASN A 155 -5.27 -13.76 4.32
C ASN A 155 -3.79 -13.91 3.97
N VAL A 156 -3.26 -12.92 3.26
CA VAL A 156 -1.86 -12.81 2.88
C VAL A 156 -1.13 -11.95 3.89
N GLY A 157 -0.12 -12.52 4.55
CA GLY A 157 0.80 -11.80 5.42
C GLY A 157 2.13 -11.57 4.73
N ILE A 158 2.66 -10.34 4.77
CA ILE A 158 4.03 -10.00 4.35
C ILE A 158 4.75 -9.42 5.57
N GLY A 159 5.81 -10.08 6.03
CA GLY A 159 6.50 -9.71 7.28
C GLY A 159 5.68 -9.99 8.56
N THR A 160 4.56 -10.71 8.46
CA THR A 160 3.79 -11.19 9.61
C THR A 160 3.27 -12.61 9.35
N ASN A 161 3.26 -13.44 10.40
CA ASN A 161 2.69 -14.78 10.38
C ASN A 161 1.23 -14.84 10.86
N SER A 162 0.67 -13.70 11.29
CA SER A 162 -0.69 -13.59 11.85
C SER A 162 -1.48 -12.46 11.19
N PRO A 163 -1.70 -12.50 9.86
CA PRO A 163 -2.38 -11.43 9.13
C PRO A 163 -3.84 -11.29 9.55
N LEU A 164 -4.25 -10.09 9.98
CA LEU A 164 -5.60 -9.82 10.49
C LEU A 164 -6.61 -9.44 9.40
N VAL A 165 -6.12 -9.06 8.22
CA VAL A 165 -6.89 -8.66 7.04
C VAL A 165 -6.34 -9.35 5.80
N ASN A 166 -7.07 -9.28 4.69
CA ASN A 166 -6.73 -10.00 3.44
C ASN A 166 -5.30 -9.74 2.95
N LEU A 167 -4.78 -8.53 3.12
CA LEU A 167 -3.38 -8.20 2.90
C LEU A 167 -2.85 -7.41 4.10
N ASP A 168 -2.02 -8.05 4.92
CA ASP A 168 -1.39 -7.45 6.10
C ASP A 168 0.12 -7.38 5.88
N VAL A 169 0.65 -6.15 5.80
CA VAL A 169 2.08 -5.89 5.58
C VAL A 169 2.65 -5.25 6.83
N LEU A 170 3.61 -5.92 7.46
CA LEU A 170 4.22 -5.51 8.72
C LEU A 170 5.74 -5.41 8.60
N SER A 171 6.30 -4.32 9.11
CA SER A 171 7.75 -4.11 9.25
C SER A 171 8.05 -3.41 10.57
N SER A 172 9.27 -3.62 11.11
CA SER A 172 9.79 -2.86 12.25
C SER A 172 10.29 -1.47 11.87
N GLY A 173 10.43 -1.19 10.57
CA GLY A 173 10.76 0.13 10.03
C GLY A 173 9.61 0.74 9.25
N ASN A 174 9.93 1.64 8.32
CA ASN A 174 8.93 2.21 7.41
C ASN A 174 8.32 1.10 6.54
N THR A 175 6.99 1.05 6.52
CA THR A 175 6.25 0.15 5.62
C THR A 175 5.72 0.99 4.46
N ASN A 176 6.05 0.60 3.23
CA ASN A 176 5.61 1.28 2.02
C ASN A 176 4.89 0.30 1.10
N ILE A 177 3.74 0.70 0.56
CA ILE A 177 3.16 0.08 -0.63
C ILE A 177 3.50 1.00 -1.80
N ASN A 178 4.38 0.54 -2.68
CA ASN A 178 4.78 1.31 -3.84
C ASN A 178 3.89 0.97 -5.05
N VAL A 179 3.14 1.96 -5.56
CA VAL A 179 2.43 1.85 -6.84
C VAL A 179 3.15 2.77 -7.83
N THR A 180 3.83 2.18 -8.81
CA THR A 180 4.64 2.89 -9.81
C THR A 180 4.29 2.38 -11.21
N SER A 181 4.37 3.27 -12.20
CA SER A 181 4.11 2.98 -13.61
C SER A 181 5.14 3.72 -14.44
N ASP A 182 5.82 3.01 -15.34
CA ASP A 182 6.72 3.60 -16.35
C ASP A 182 5.93 4.17 -17.56
N GLY A 183 4.60 4.19 -17.47
CA GLY A 183 3.69 4.74 -18.47
C GLY A 183 2.91 5.95 -17.95
N ASN A 184 1.57 5.88 -18.01
CA ASN A 184 0.70 7.03 -17.75
C ASN A 184 0.38 7.25 -16.27
N PHE A 185 -0.35 6.32 -15.65
CA PHE A 185 -0.92 6.51 -14.31
C PHE A 185 -0.52 5.39 -13.36
N SER A 186 -0.30 5.76 -12.10
CA SER A 186 -0.24 4.86 -10.95
C SER A 186 -1.50 5.08 -10.12
N ILE A 187 -2.29 4.03 -9.88
CA ILE A 187 -3.61 4.16 -9.24
C ILE A 187 -3.69 3.22 -8.04
N LEU A 188 -4.03 3.79 -6.88
CA LEU A 188 -4.60 3.04 -5.76
C LEU A 188 -6.11 3.31 -5.75
N SER A 189 -6.90 2.30 -6.10
CA SER A 189 -8.36 2.41 -6.23
C SER A 189 -9.08 1.61 -5.15
N ALA A 190 -10.19 2.15 -4.66
CA ALA A 190 -11.11 1.46 -3.77
C ALA A 190 -12.53 1.57 -4.33
N THR A 191 -13.24 0.46 -4.39
CA THR A 191 -14.62 0.38 -4.92
C THR A 191 -15.47 -0.45 -3.97
N SER A 192 -16.66 0.05 -3.62
CA SER A 192 -17.64 -0.65 -2.79
C SER A 192 -18.93 -0.85 -3.60
N TYR A 193 -19.44 -2.09 -3.62
CA TYR A 193 -20.75 -2.44 -4.16
C TYR A 193 -21.79 -2.61 -3.03
N SER A 194 -21.66 -1.83 -1.96
CA SER A 194 -22.55 -1.86 -0.80
C SER A 194 -23.61 -0.76 -0.88
N THR A 195 -24.80 -1.02 -0.34
CA THR A 195 -25.87 -0.02 -0.18
C THR A 195 -25.68 0.87 1.05
N ILE A 196 -24.78 0.52 1.96
CA ILE A 196 -24.54 1.22 3.23
C ILE A 196 -23.06 1.55 3.49
N GLY A 197 -22.14 1.01 2.69
CA GLY A 197 -20.70 1.12 2.90
C GLY A 197 -19.99 1.87 1.78
N SER A 198 -19.05 2.74 2.15
CA SER A 198 -18.24 3.53 1.23
C SER A 198 -16.76 3.17 1.35
N PRO A 199 -15.98 3.24 0.25
CA PRO A 199 -14.54 3.20 0.37
C PRO A 199 -14.06 4.43 1.13
N TYR A 200 -13.08 4.24 2.01
CA TYR A 200 -12.44 5.35 2.73
C TYR A 200 -10.93 5.11 2.83
N PHE A 201 -10.21 6.19 3.10
CA PHE A 201 -8.82 6.14 3.52
C PHE A 201 -8.74 6.63 4.97
N ILE A 202 -8.13 5.83 5.85
CA ILE A 202 -7.95 6.18 7.26
C ILE A 202 -6.46 6.08 7.59
N GLY A 203 -5.92 7.15 8.15
CA GLY A 203 -4.65 7.08 8.89
C GLY A 203 -4.93 6.78 10.35
N LEU A 204 -4.29 5.74 10.86
CA LEU A 204 -4.33 5.35 12.27
C LEU A 204 -2.95 5.63 12.86
N LEU A 205 -2.88 6.49 13.86
CA LEU A 205 -1.68 6.69 14.64
C LEU A 205 -1.93 6.24 16.07
N ALA A 206 -1.03 5.39 16.56
CA ALA A 206 -0.85 5.12 17.98
C ALA A 206 0.64 5.34 18.31
N GLN A 207 0.91 5.70 19.56
CA GLN A 207 2.27 5.68 20.10
C GLN A 207 2.49 4.35 20.84
N GLY A 208 3.69 4.11 21.37
CA GLY A 208 4.04 2.85 22.05
C GLY A 208 4.37 1.73 21.07
N THR A 209 3.90 0.51 21.36
CA THR A 209 4.17 -0.68 20.53
C THR A 209 2.85 -1.28 20.02
N LYS A 210 2.91 -2.15 19.00
CA LYS A 210 1.71 -2.86 18.50
C LYS A 210 1.00 -3.68 19.59
N LEU A 211 1.74 -4.19 20.58
CA LEU A 211 1.18 -4.97 21.71
C LEU A 211 0.64 -4.08 22.83
N THR A 212 1.16 -2.86 22.96
CA THR A 212 0.77 -1.90 23.99
C THR A 212 0.66 -0.50 23.39
N PRO A 213 -0.36 -0.26 22.54
CA PRO A 213 -0.55 1.04 21.91
C PRO A 213 -0.96 2.09 22.95
N THR A 214 -0.49 3.32 22.79
CA THR A 214 -0.87 4.47 23.59
C THR A 214 -1.44 5.59 22.71
N TYR A 215 -2.24 6.47 23.30
CA TYR A 215 -2.86 7.55 22.56
C TYR A 215 -1.82 8.56 22.02
N PRO A 216 -2.05 9.14 20.82
CA PRO A 216 -1.29 10.27 20.34
C PRO A 216 -1.38 11.48 21.29
N THR A 217 -0.26 12.15 21.51
CA THR A 217 -0.23 13.46 22.18
C THR A 217 -0.57 14.56 21.18
N THR A 218 -0.85 15.78 21.66
CA THR A 218 -1.08 16.95 20.80
C THR A 218 0.06 17.16 19.77
N GLY A 219 -0.28 17.69 18.60
CA GLY A 219 0.64 18.02 17.51
C GLY A 219 1.08 16.84 16.64
N LYS A 220 0.56 15.63 16.87
CA LYS A 220 0.86 14.45 16.05
C LYS A 220 -0.05 14.40 14.81
N ILE A 221 0.54 14.11 13.66
CA ILE A 221 -0.16 13.97 12.38
C ILE A 221 -0.76 12.57 12.29
N LEU A 222 -2.08 12.47 12.21
CA LEU A 222 -2.80 11.20 12.04
C LEU A 222 -2.71 10.70 10.61
N THR A 223 -2.84 11.63 9.66
CA THR A 223 -2.70 11.37 8.23
C THR A 223 -2.38 12.65 7.49
N TYR A 224 -1.73 12.53 6.34
CA TYR A 224 -1.57 13.65 5.43
C TYR A 224 -1.56 13.21 3.97
N PHE A 225 -2.01 14.11 3.11
CA PHE A 225 -1.97 13.99 1.66
C PHE A 225 -0.96 15.00 1.14
N ALA A 226 -0.03 14.57 0.30
CA ALA A 226 1.09 15.40 -0.13
C ALA A 226 1.46 15.14 -1.59
N GLY A 227 1.74 16.21 -2.32
CA GLY A 227 2.45 16.15 -3.60
C GLY A 227 3.92 16.46 -3.36
N ARG A 228 4.83 15.66 -3.94
CA ARG A 228 6.29 15.80 -3.83
C ARG A 228 6.92 15.40 -5.17
N ASP A 229 8.13 15.88 -5.44
CA ASP A 229 8.95 15.36 -6.54
C ASP A 229 9.53 13.97 -6.15
N ALA A 230 9.65 13.09 -7.12
CA ALA A 230 10.24 11.76 -6.96
C ALA A 230 11.78 11.79 -6.94
N ILE A 231 12.42 12.87 -7.43
CA ILE A 231 13.88 12.98 -7.53
C ILE A 231 14.51 13.29 -6.17
N ASP A 232 14.01 14.30 -5.45
CA ASP A 232 14.65 14.84 -4.23
C ASP A 232 14.30 14.10 -2.93
N GLY A 233 13.61 12.95 -3.03
CA GLY A 233 13.46 12.03 -1.92
C GLY A 233 12.03 11.89 -1.39
N ARG A 234 11.69 10.63 -1.17
CA ARG A 234 10.41 10.16 -0.67
C ARG A 234 10.53 10.11 0.85
N LEU A 235 9.98 11.13 1.56
CA LEU A 235 9.76 11.27 3.01
C LEU A 235 10.66 12.31 3.72
N GLY A 236 10.02 13.30 4.39
CA GLY A 236 10.66 14.30 5.27
C GLY A 236 10.07 15.71 5.12
N SER A 237 10.09 16.50 6.20
CA SER A 237 9.49 17.83 6.29
C SER A 237 10.25 18.95 5.54
N ALA A 238 11.37 18.64 4.90
CA ALA A 238 12.24 19.62 4.24
C ALA A 238 12.13 19.63 2.71
N TYR A 239 11.26 18.81 2.12
CA TYR A 239 11.22 18.59 0.67
C TYR A 239 9.92 19.17 0.11
N GLY A 240 10.05 20.15 -0.78
CA GLY A 240 8.97 21.02 -1.25
C GLY A 240 7.75 20.29 -1.80
N GLY A 241 6.59 20.97 -1.73
CA GLY A 241 5.32 20.47 -2.26
C GLY A 241 4.13 20.77 -1.33
N GLY A 242 2.94 20.89 -1.92
CA GLY A 242 1.72 21.13 -1.16
C GLY A 242 1.30 19.94 -0.30
N GLN A 243 0.58 20.20 0.80
CA GLN A 243 0.07 19.15 1.67
C GLN A 243 -1.26 19.52 2.33
N ILE A 244 -1.99 18.50 2.75
CA ILE A 244 -3.16 18.57 3.61
C ILE A 244 -2.90 17.64 4.79
N ARG A 245 -3.01 18.13 6.02
CA ARG A 245 -2.74 17.31 7.22
C ARG A 245 -3.95 17.28 8.13
N ILE A 246 -4.15 16.15 8.80
CA ILE A 246 -5.04 16.01 9.95
C ILE A 246 -4.17 15.79 11.18
N VAL A 247 -4.27 16.69 12.15
CA VAL A 247 -3.36 16.77 13.29
C VAL A 247 -4.16 16.76 14.57
N THR A 248 -3.66 16.04 15.57
CA THR A 248 -4.20 16.08 16.95
C THR A 248 -4.04 17.47 17.54
N ASP A 249 -5.14 18.07 17.98
CA ASP A 249 -5.17 19.39 18.62
C ASP A 249 -5.03 19.29 20.14
N GLU A 250 -5.28 18.10 20.68
CA GLU A 250 -5.15 17.78 22.11
C GLU A 250 -4.50 16.40 22.31
N ASN A 251 -4.17 16.09 23.57
CA ASN A 251 -3.79 14.73 23.93
C ASN A 251 -5.02 13.83 23.85
N PHE A 252 -4.98 12.81 23.00
CA PHE A 252 -6.11 11.90 22.89
C PHE A 252 -6.28 11.08 24.17
N THR A 253 -7.52 10.86 24.57
CA THR A 253 -7.91 9.94 25.65
C THR A 253 -8.88 8.90 25.10
N SER A 254 -9.78 8.31 25.90
CA SER A 254 -10.90 7.53 25.34
C SER A 254 -12.00 8.42 24.76
N VAL A 255 -12.14 9.66 25.25
CA VAL A 255 -13.21 10.60 24.85
C VAL A 255 -12.69 11.84 24.13
N ASP A 256 -11.46 12.26 24.42
CA ASP A 256 -10.85 13.45 23.81
C ASP A 256 -10.21 13.06 22.47
N LYS A 257 -10.63 13.73 21.39
CA LYS A 257 -10.27 13.45 19.97
C LYS A 257 -10.16 14.71 19.11
N GLY A 258 -10.01 15.88 19.72
CA GLY A 258 -9.91 17.16 19.03
C GLY A 258 -8.80 17.14 17.99
N THR A 259 -9.14 17.48 16.76
CA THR A 259 -8.19 17.61 15.65
C THR A 259 -8.36 18.94 14.97
N PHE A 260 -7.28 19.46 14.41
CA PHE A 260 -7.34 20.49 13.38
C PHE A 260 -6.87 19.93 12.03
N MET A 261 -7.24 20.62 10.96
CA MET A 261 -6.80 20.33 9.60
C MET A 261 -6.11 21.56 9.02
N ASP A 262 -4.98 21.36 8.34
CA ASP A 262 -4.29 22.44 7.64
C ASP A 262 -3.92 22.09 6.21
N PHE A 263 -3.86 23.13 5.38
CA PHE A 263 -3.53 23.09 3.97
C PHE A 263 -2.31 23.97 3.75
N SER A 264 -1.21 23.40 3.28
CA SER A 264 0.01 24.15 2.98
C SER A 264 0.30 24.13 1.48
N THR A 265 0.85 25.24 0.97
CA THR A 265 1.40 25.33 -0.39
C THR A 265 2.83 25.86 -0.35
N THR A 266 3.65 25.44 -1.31
CA THR A 266 4.98 25.99 -1.51
C THR A 266 4.91 27.13 -2.52
N GLN A 267 5.45 28.30 -2.15
CA GLN A 267 5.47 29.44 -3.06
C GLN A 267 6.39 29.16 -4.26
N ARG A 268 6.02 29.65 -5.45
CA ARG A 268 6.85 29.58 -6.65
C ARG A 268 8.26 30.11 -6.36
N GLY A 269 9.28 29.33 -6.74
CA GLY A 269 10.69 29.68 -6.54
C GLY A 269 11.21 29.39 -5.13
N THR A 270 10.44 28.71 -4.29
CA THR A 270 10.85 28.28 -2.94
C THR A 270 10.65 26.77 -2.76
N ASN A 271 11.16 26.21 -1.68
CA ASN A 271 11.01 24.78 -1.34
C ASN A 271 10.34 24.56 0.04
N LEU A 272 9.90 25.62 0.73
CA LEU A 272 9.28 25.53 2.04
C LEU A 272 7.74 25.63 1.92
N PRO A 273 6.98 24.60 2.33
CA PRO A 273 5.53 24.69 2.44
C PRO A 273 5.13 25.71 3.52
N VAL A 274 4.17 26.57 3.20
CA VAL A 274 3.59 27.55 4.11
C VAL A 274 2.11 27.23 4.27
N GLU A 275 1.63 27.21 5.51
CA GLU A 275 0.21 27.03 5.84
C GLU A 275 -0.62 28.18 5.24
N ARG A 276 -1.65 27.82 4.46
CA ARG A 276 -2.53 28.74 3.75
C ARG A 276 -3.95 28.68 4.25
N VAL A 277 -4.41 27.52 4.71
CA VAL A 277 -5.74 27.37 5.31
C VAL A 277 -5.63 26.47 6.53
N THR A 278 -6.38 26.80 7.57
CA THR A 278 -6.48 26.04 8.82
C THR A 278 -7.94 25.89 9.17
N ILE A 279 -8.35 24.72 9.67
CA ILE A 279 -9.66 24.49 10.28
C ILE A 279 -9.39 23.95 11.68
N THR A 280 -9.69 24.72 12.71
CA THR A 280 -9.41 24.34 14.10
C THR A 280 -10.41 23.31 14.62
N SER A 281 -10.13 22.68 15.76
CA SER A 281 -11.05 21.76 16.45
C SER A 281 -12.39 22.41 16.83
N ASN A 282 -12.40 23.74 17.02
CA ASN A 282 -13.60 24.53 17.29
C ASN A 282 -14.38 24.92 16.01
N GLY A 283 -13.92 24.48 14.83
CA GLY A 283 -14.57 24.75 13.54
C GLY A 283 -14.22 26.10 12.91
N ASN A 284 -13.27 26.85 13.46
CA ASN A 284 -12.84 28.13 12.89
C ASN A 284 -11.92 27.90 11.68
N VAL A 285 -12.17 28.63 10.59
CA VAL A 285 -11.38 28.59 9.35
C VAL A 285 -10.45 29.81 9.27
N GLY A 286 -9.15 29.57 9.22
CA GLY A 286 -8.13 30.57 8.93
C GLY A 286 -7.69 30.51 7.47
N ILE A 287 -7.58 31.64 6.77
CA ILE A 287 -6.97 31.75 5.43
C ILE A 287 -5.76 32.68 5.57
N GLY A 288 -4.54 32.17 5.42
CA GLY A 288 -3.30 32.92 5.67
C GLY A 288 -2.98 33.14 7.15
N THR A 289 -3.74 32.51 8.06
CA THR A 289 -3.53 32.56 9.51
C THR A 289 -3.80 31.22 10.16
N ALA A 290 -2.86 30.71 10.97
CA ALA A 290 -3.01 29.45 11.70
C ALA A 290 -3.88 29.58 12.96
N PHE A 291 -4.19 30.80 13.39
CA PHE A 291 -4.90 31.09 14.63
C PHE A 291 -6.13 31.96 14.35
N PRO A 292 -7.19 31.42 13.73
CA PRO A 292 -8.42 32.16 13.48
C PRO A 292 -9.19 32.41 14.79
N ALA A 293 -9.40 33.69 15.12
CA ALA A 293 -10.17 34.11 16.30
C ALA A 293 -11.70 33.99 16.12
N ASN A 294 -12.18 33.80 14.89
CA ASN A 294 -13.59 33.70 14.52
C ASN A 294 -13.79 32.57 13.50
N LEU A 295 -15.05 32.21 13.21
CA LEU A 295 -15.41 31.14 12.27
C LEU A 295 -14.73 31.24 10.90
N LEU A 296 -14.47 32.46 10.41
CA LEU A 296 -13.65 32.72 9.24
C LEU A 296 -12.73 33.92 9.52
N SER A 297 -11.41 33.73 9.43
CA SER A 297 -10.41 34.80 9.61
C SER A 297 -9.36 34.74 8.51
N ASN A 298 -8.90 35.89 8.02
CA ASN A 298 -7.68 35.96 7.22
C ASN A 298 -6.57 36.82 7.84
N ILE A 299 -6.65 37.06 9.14
CA ILE A 299 -5.66 37.84 9.91
C ILE A 299 -5.28 37.06 11.18
N PRO A 300 -4.02 37.13 11.67
CA PRO A 300 -3.60 36.54 12.95
C PRO A 300 -4.47 36.93 14.16
N ALA A 301 -4.56 36.03 15.15
CA ALA A 301 -5.36 36.18 16.37
C ALA A 301 -5.11 37.48 17.17
N SER A 302 -3.98 38.16 16.98
CA SER A 302 -3.67 39.45 17.60
C SER A 302 -4.47 40.63 17.03
N SER A 303 -5.13 40.44 15.88
CA SER A 303 -6.07 41.40 15.29
C SER A 303 -7.46 41.20 15.87
N THR A 304 -7.96 42.15 16.65
CA THR A 304 -9.31 42.15 17.24
C THR A 304 -10.43 42.29 16.19
N TYR A 305 -10.11 42.29 14.90
CA TYR A 305 -11.02 42.59 13.79
C TYR A 305 -11.14 41.36 12.88
N ALA A 306 -12.30 40.72 12.93
CA ALA A 306 -12.74 39.71 11.97
C ALA A 306 -13.04 40.42 10.64
N ASN A 307 -12.06 40.47 9.75
CA ASN A 307 -12.31 40.94 8.40
C ASN A 307 -12.18 39.76 7.44
N VAL A 308 -13.15 39.60 6.56
CA VAL A 308 -12.86 39.16 5.19
C VAL A 308 -12.03 40.30 4.59
N SER A 309 -10.73 40.35 4.88
CA SER A 309 -9.90 41.44 4.40
C SER A 309 -9.67 41.26 2.90
N SER A 310 -9.85 42.33 2.16
CA SER A 310 -9.42 42.41 0.77
C SER A 310 -7.90 42.43 0.73
N GLU A 311 -7.26 41.25 0.63
CA GLU A 311 -5.82 41.26 0.39
C GLU A 311 -5.52 41.88 -0.98
N ASN A 312 -4.67 42.91 -0.92
CA ASN A 312 -4.21 43.71 -2.04
C ASN A 312 -2.86 43.14 -2.49
N THR A 313 -2.86 42.33 -3.54
CA THR A 313 -1.70 42.17 -4.42
C THR A 313 -2.20 42.04 -5.86
N GLY A 314 -2.30 43.18 -6.54
CA GLY A 314 -2.67 43.24 -7.96
C GLY A 314 -3.90 44.12 -8.20
N GLN A 315 -3.62 45.32 -8.71
CA GLN A 315 -4.53 46.22 -9.41
C GLN A 315 -5.76 45.50 -10.02
N GLN A 316 -6.98 45.86 -9.61
CA GLN A 316 -8.20 45.94 -10.43
C GLN A 316 -9.42 46.26 -9.54
N ALA A 317 -10.30 47.10 -10.08
CA ALA A 317 -11.45 47.70 -9.43
C ALA A 317 -12.55 46.68 -9.10
N GLY A 318 -13.09 46.76 -7.87
CA GLY A 318 -14.27 46.03 -7.44
C GLY A 318 -14.01 45.12 -6.23
N LYS A 319 -14.02 45.69 -5.02
CA LYS A 319 -14.16 44.92 -3.78
C LYS A 319 -15.12 45.62 -2.83
N SER A 320 -16.21 44.95 -2.46
CA SER A 320 -16.64 44.86 -1.05
C SER A 320 -17.59 43.68 -0.80
N LEU A 321 -17.62 43.23 0.45
CA LEU A 321 -18.47 42.18 1.02
C LEU A 321 -19.97 42.41 0.72
N SER A 322 -20.71 41.34 0.39
CA SER A 322 -22.18 41.32 0.35
C SER A 322 -22.70 40.48 1.52
N TRP A 323 -23.64 41.01 2.31
CA TRP A 323 -24.30 40.32 3.42
C TRP A 323 -25.82 40.29 3.16
N TYR A 324 -26.42 39.10 3.22
CA TYR A 324 -27.87 38.86 3.07
C TYR A 324 -28.49 38.63 4.46
N ASN A 325 -29.56 39.36 4.82
CA ASN A 325 -30.29 39.20 6.08
C ASN A 325 -31.76 38.96 5.78
N ASP A 326 -32.28 37.77 6.08
CA ASP A 326 -33.67 37.38 5.75
C ASP A 326 -34.66 37.57 6.93
N ILE A 327 -34.22 38.23 8.02
CA ILE A 327 -35.03 38.52 9.22
C ILE A 327 -34.57 39.87 9.78
N SER A 328 -35.48 40.63 10.43
CA SER A 328 -35.20 41.88 11.17
C SER A 328 -33.81 41.86 11.83
N GLY A 329 -32.85 42.63 11.26
CA GLY A 329 -31.42 42.37 11.46
C GLY A 329 -30.46 43.30 10.70
N PHE A 330 -29.15 43.09 10.86
CA PHE A 330 -28.04 43.93 10.33
C PHE A 330 -27.65 43.55 8.89
N SER A 331 -28.12 44.29 7.87
CA SER A 331 -27.85 43.95 6.44
C SER A 331 -26.39 44.02 6.00
N ALA A 332 -25.61 45.00 6.42
CA ALA A 332 -24.18 45.15 6.08
C ALA A 332 -23.51 46.08 7.09
N ALA A 333 -22.28 45.78 7.50
CA ALA A 333 -21.48 46.64 8.35
C ALA A 333 -20.03 46.65 7.85
N PHE A 334 -19.57 47.79 7.36
CA PHE A 334 -18.13 48.06 7.30
C PHE A 334 -17.77 48.59 8.67
N ILE A 335 -17.13 47.79 9.51
CA ILE A 335 -16.93 48.16 10.92
C ILE A 335 -15.49 47.97 11.34
N ASN A 336 -14.89 49.05 11.81
CA ASN A 336 -13.63 49.06 12.51
C ASN A 336 -13.97 49.05 14.00
N THR A 337 -14.09 47.87 14.66
CA THR A 337 -13.74 47.80 16.11
C THR A 337 -13.35 46.41 16.61
N GLY A 338 -12.35 46.40 17.49
CA GLY A 338 -12.32 45.50 18.63
C GLY A 338 -13.33 45.94 19.70
N ILE A 339 -14.07 44.95 20.21
CA ILE A 339 -15.02 44.99 21.33
C ILE A 339 -16.46 45.44 20.99
N LEU A 340 -17.39 44.59 21.44
CA LEU A 340 -18.77 44.33 21.01
C LEU A 340 -19.82 45.42 21.33
N ASN A 341 -19.44 46.68 21.50
CA ASN A 341 -20.40 47.77 21.71
C ASN A 341 -19.90 49.05 21.04
N GLY A 342 -20.48 49.39 19.88
CA GLY A 342 -20.20 50.65 19.18
C GLY A 342 -19.19 50.53 18.04
N SER A 343 -19.42 49.61 17.11
CA SER A 343 -18.54 49.43 15.96
C SER A 343 -18.64 50.56 14.94
N ASN A 344 -17.49 51.11 14.51
CA ASN A 344 -17.43 52.27 13.59
C ASN A 344 -17.35 51.87 12.11
N GLY A 345 -18.45 52.07 11.38
CA GLY A 345 -18.52 52.32 9.94
C GLY A 345 -19.94 52.12 9.37
N VAL A 346 -20.15 51.94 8.05
CA VAL A 346 -21.52 52.00 7.47
C VAL A 346 -22.34 50.78 7.89
N GLN A 347 -23.19 50.98 8.89
CA GLN A 347 -24.21 50.05 9.36
C GLN A 347 -25.58 50.56 8.90
N ILE A 348 -26.20 49.92 7.89
CA ILE A 348 -27.57 50.28 7.50
C ILE A 348 -28.54 49.47 8.35
N ARG A 349 -29.07 50.12 9.39
CA ARG A 349 -30.09 49.55 10.27
C ARG A 349 -30.98 50.63 10.84
N THR A 350 -32.28 50.45 10.69
CA THR A 350 -33.29 51.38 11.19
C THR A 350 -34.00 50.79 12.39
N ALA A 351 -33.78 51.40 13.56
CA ALA A 351 -34.58 51.14 14.77
C ALA A 351 -35.01 52.44 15.48
N GLY A 352 -34.79 53.60 14.85
CA GLY A 352 -35.19 54.92 15.35
C GLY A 352 -35.57 55.85 14.20
N ASN A 353 -36.63 56.64 14.40
CA ASN A 353 -37.44 57.30 13.37
C ASN A 353 -37.47 58.85 13.51
N SER A 354 -36.40 59.45 14.06
CA SER A 354 -36.29 60.91 14.22
C SER A 354 -35.75 61.62 12.98
N ALA A 355 -36.23 62.84 12.75
CA ALA A 355 -36.10 63.57 11.49
C ALA A 355 -34.74 64.15 11.12
N SER A 356 -33.68 63.81 11.86
CA SER A 356 -32.35 64.41 11.70
C SER A 356 -31.22 63.39 11.64
N GLN A 357 -31.47 62.09 11.89
CA GLN A 357 -30.46 61.00 11.78
C GLN A 357 -30.26 60.64 10.30
N LYS A 358 -29.13 60.07 9.83
CA LYS A 358 -28.95 59.59 8.43
C LYS A 358 -28.81 58.06 8.36
N ILE A 359 -29.62 57.40 7.51
CA ILE A 359 -29.59 55.95 7.19
C ILE A 359 -28.60 55.64 6.07
N LEU A 360 -28.45 56.55 5.09
CA LEU A 360 -27.55 56.40 3.95
C LEU A 360 -27.15 57.79 3.44
N ALA A 361 -25.87 58.02 3.14
CA ALA A 361 -25.41 59.23 2.45
C ALA A 361 -24.45 58.85 1.31
N LEU A 362 -24.71 59.38 0.11
CA LEU A 362 -23.89 59.22 -1.08
C LEU A 362 -23.37 60.61 -1.47
N GLY A 363 -22.09 60.71 -1.82
CA GLY A 363 -21.43 61.96 -2.20
C GLY A 363 -20.59 61.81 -3.45
N THR A 364 -20.24 62.95 -4.08
CA THR A 364 -19.26 63.00 -5.17
C THR A 364 -18.15 63.98 -4.82
N GLY A 365 -16.91 63.68 -5.25
CA GLY A 365 -15.76 64.56 -5.12
C GLY A 365 -14.52 64.02 -5.84
N VAL A 366 -13.66 64.93 -6.34
CA VAL A 366 -12.45 64.61 -7.13
C VAL A 366 -11.18 64.69 -6.28
N SER A 367 -11.10 63.97 -5.16
CA SER A 367 -9.81 63.60 -4.57
C SER A 367 -10.02 62.61 -3.43
N SER A 368 -9.15 61.62 -3.36
CA SER A 368 -9.18 60.44 -2.50
C SER A 368 -8.97 60.72 -0.99
N ILE A 369 -9.60 61.75 -0.42
CA ILE A 369 -9.50 62.16 1.01
C ILE A 369 -10.91 62.39 1.62
N PRO A 370 -11.17 62.08 2.91
CA PRO A 370 -12.52 61.82 3.47
C PRO A 370 -13.51 62.99 3.56
N ASN A 371 -13.15 64.20 3.14
CA ASN A 371 -14.02 65.39 3.22
C ASN A 371 -14.55 65.81 1.84
N ALA A 372 -14.40 64.97 0.82
CA ALA A 372 -14.86 65.23 -0.54
C ALA A 372 -16.30 64.73 -0.76
N ASN A 373 -17.28 65.31 -0.05
CA ASN A 373 -18.70 64.97 -0.27
C ASN A 373 -19.55 66.23 -0.34
N THR A 374 -19.78 66.75 -1.54
CA THR A 374 -21.14 67.24 -1.80
C THR A 374 -22.02 66.02 -1.69
N GLU A 375 -22.78 65.92 -0.60
CA GLU A 375 -23.73 64.83 -0.41
C GLU A 375 -24.82 64.96 -1.48
N ILE A 376 -24.73 64.11 -2.50
CA ILE A 376 -25.68 64.06 -3.60
C ILE A 376 -26.99 63.39 -3.17
N MET A 377 -26.94 62.51 -2.17
CA MET A 377 -28.11 61.86 -1.61
C MET A 377 -27.89 61.63 -0.11
N THR A 378 -28.91 61.94 0.67
CA THR A 378 -29.00 61.74 2.11
C THR A 378 -30.32 61.03 2.38
N VAL A 379 -30.35 60.02 3.22
CA VAL A 379 -31.58 59.38 3.72
C VAL A 379 -31.56 59.57 5.21
N LEU A 380 -32.63 60.11 5.80
CA LEU A 380 -32.73 60.38 7.23
C LEU A 380 -33.40 59.24 8.00
N GLY A 381 -33.19 59.13 9.32
CA GLY A 381 -33.71 58.10 10.22
C GLY A 381 -35.23 58.05 10.28
N ASN A 382 -35.90 59.19 10.11
CA ASN A 382 -37.35 59.26 9.92
C ASN A 382 -37.82 58.82 8.52
N GLY A 383 -36.92 58.43 7.63
CA GLY A 383 -37.18 58.06 6.24
C GLY A 383 -37.23 59.24 5.26
N ASN A 384 -36.85 60.45 5.67
CA ASN A 384 -36.80 61.59 4.75
C ASN A 384 -35.55 61.51 3.87
N VAL A 385 -35.71 61.54 2.56
CA VAL A 385 -34.62 61.46 1.59
C VAL A 385 -34.33 62.86 1.05
N GLY A 386 -33.09 63.32 1.17
CA GLY A 386 -32.56 64.52 0.55
C GLY A 386 -31.75 64.15 -0.69
N ILE A 387 -31.93 64.85 -1.81
CA ILE A 387 -31.05 64.74 -2.99
C ILE A 387 -30.53 66.13 -3.30
N GLY A 388 -29.21 66.29 -3.35
CA GLY A 388 -28.54 67.60 -3.40
C GLY A 388 -28.71 68.43 -2.12
N THR A 389 -29.40 67.91 -1.12
CA THR A 389 -29.59 68.54 0.19
C THR A 389 -29.40 67.54 1.32
N THR A 390 -28.87 68.06 2.40
CA THR A 390 -28.50 67.32 3.60
C THR A 390 -29.56 67.44 4.69
N THR A 391 -30.58 68.30 4.48
CA THR A 391 -31.66 68.63 5.42
C THR A 391 -33.05 68.45 4.80
N PRO A 392 -33.46 67.22 4.43
CA PRO A 392 -34.79 66.98 3.90
C PRO A 392 -35.90 67.23 4.92
N ALA A 393 -36.58 68.38 4.79
CA ALA A 393 -37.70 68.78 5.65
C ALA A 393 -38.95 67.92 5.40
N THR A 394 -39.04 67.28 4.24
CA THR A 394 -40.12 66.39 3.81
C THR A 394 -39.58 64.99 3.49
N LYS A 395 -40.48 64.02 3.30
CA LYS A 395 -40.12 62.63 2.98
C LYS A 395 -39.19 62.50 1.77
N LEU A 396 -39.27 63.45 0.85
CA LEU A 396 -38.34 63.62 -0.24
C LEU A 396 -38.12 65.13 -0.46
N HIS A 397 -36.89 65.61 -0.30
CA HIS A 397 -36.48 67.00 -0.52
C HIS A 397 -35.39 67.01 -1.58
N LEU A 398 -35.67 67.61 -2.74
CA LEU A 398 -34.68 67.86 -3.78
C LEU A 398 -34.29 69.33 -3.72
N LEU A 399 -33.00 69.63 -3.69
CA LEU A 399 -32.50 70.99 -3.81
C LEU A 399 -31.95 71.19 -5.22
N ASP A 400 -32.43 72.24 -5.89
CA ASP A 400 -32.02 72.69 -7.23
C ASP A 400 -32.22 71.69 -8.40
N GLY A 401 -32.92 70.57 -8.17
CA GLY A 401 -33.29 69.60 -9.20
C GLY A 401 -34.68 69.85 -9.79
N GLN A 402 -34.83 69.80 -11.12
CA GLN A 402 -36.14 69.74 -11.77
C GLN A 402 -36.70 68.32 -11.67
N ILE A 403 -37.90 68.16 -11.07
CA ILE A 403 -38.66 66.92 -11.20
C ILE A 403 -39.39 67.01 -12.54
N THR A 404 -38.75 66.56 -13.62
CA THR A 404 -39.47 66.30 -14.88
C THR A 404 -40.33 65.06 -14.69
N GLN A 405 -41.65 65.23 -14.73
CA GLN A 405 -42.62 64.15 -14.61
C GLN A 405 -42.68 63.29 -15.87
#